data_AF-A0A1L4FQR0-F1
#
_entry.id   AF-A0A1L4FQR0-F1
#
_cell.length_a   1.000
_cell.length_b   1.000
_cell.length_c   1.000
_cell.angle_alpha   90.00
_cell.angle_beta   90.00
_cell.angle_gamma   90.00
#
_symmetry.space_group_name_H-M   'P 1'
#
loop_
_entity.id
_entity.type
_entity.pdbx_description
1 polymer ?
#
loop_
_entity_poly.entity_id
_entity_poly.type
_entity_poly.pdbx_seq_one_letter_code
_entity_poly.pdbx_strand_id
1 'polypeptide(L)'
;MGKSKHKISNWKQYNQALVQRGSLTVWMDEQAIQQWHCQTHHGRRGRGFHYSDSAIETALMLKAVFKLPLRALEGFINSLFKLMKVLLQSPDYSCISKRAKTVEIKYRIPSHGPVAHLVIDATGLKVYGEGEWKIRKHGKEKGRVWRKLHLAVDAATHAIVAAEVSLETVGDNEVLPTLLNPLRRKIEQVSADGA
;
A
#
# COMPACT_ATOMS: atom_id res chain seq x y z
N MET A 1 -47.63 10.67 1.63
CA MET A 1 -47.43 9.22 1.40
C MET A 1 -46.46 8.69 2.43
N GLY A 2 -46.96 7.93 3.42
CA GLY A 2 -46.12 7.38 4.50
C GLY A 2 -45.32 6.16 4.01
N LYS A 3 -44.03 6.10 4.34
CA LYS A 3 -43.19 4.95 3.99
C LYS A 3 -43.72 3.69 4.68
N SER A 4 -44.08 2.68 3.89
CA SER A 4 -44.41 1.33 4.33
C SER A 4 -43.27 0.78 5.21
N LYS A 5 -43.55 0.49 6.49
CA LYS A 5 -42.62 -0.21 7.38
C LYS A 5 -42.69 -1.71 7.10
N HIS A 6 -41.92 -2.17 6.11
CA HIS A 6 -41.77 -3.61 5.88
C HIS A 6 -41.00 -4.26 7.04
N LYS A 7 -41.56 -5.32 7.61
CA LYS A 7 -40.92 -6.12 8.67
C LYS A 7 -39.82 -6.96 8.04
N ILE A 8 -38.56 -6.68 8.39
CA ILE A 8 -37.39 -7.43 7.90
C ILE A 8 -37.44 -8.84 8.50
N SER A 9 -37.82 -9.84 7.70
CA SER A 9 -37.95 -11.25 8.11
C SER A 9 -36.69 -12.08 7.88
N ASN A 10 -35.70 -11.56 7.14
CA ASN A 10 -34.50 -12.26 6.73
C ASN A 10 -33.29 -12.04 7.66
N TRP A 11 -33.51 -11.59 8.91
CA TRP A 11 -32.45 -11.24 9.86
C TRP A 11 -31.39 -12.33 10.05
N LYS A 12 -31.81 -13.60 10.09
CA LYS A 12 -30.89 -14.75 10.19
C LYS A 12 -29.95 -14.86 8.99
N GLN A 13 -30.48 -14.69 7.78
CA GLN A 13 -29.69 -14.73 6.53
C GLN A 13 -28.78 -13.51 6.42
N TYR A 14 -29.25 -12.32 6.81
CA TYR A 14 -28.44 -11.11 6.86
C TYR A 14 -27.26 -11.25 7.82
N ASN A 15 -27.48 -11.76 9.04
CA ASN A 15 -26.40 -12.02 9.99
C ASN A 15 -25.41 -13.07 9.48
N GLN A 16 -25.89 -14.14 8.86
CA GLN A 16 -25.01 -15.14 8.26
C GLN A 16 -24.16 -14.52 7.13
N ALA A 17 -24.74 -13.64 6.31
CA ALA A 17 -24.00 -12.88 5.32
C ALA A 17 -22.95 -11.95 5.95
N LEU A 18 -23.26 -11.29 7.09
CA LEU A 18 -22.27 -10.49 7.82
C LEU A 18 -21.09 -11.32 8.34
N VAL A 19 -21.34 -12.52 8.88
CA VAL A 19 -20.29 -13.45 9.29
C VAL A 19 -19.47 -13.90 8.08
N GLN A 20 -20.14 -14.23 6.97
CA GLN A 20 -19.49 -14.67 5.74
C GLN A 20 -18.60 -13.58 5.12
N ARG A 21 -18.86 -12.28 5.37
CA ARG A 21 -17.97 -11.19 4.95
C ARG A 21 -16.58 -11.28 5.59
N GLY A 22 -16.46 -11.93 6.75
CA GLY A 22 -15.16 -12.21 7.39
C GLY A 22 -14.49 -13.49 6.89
N SER A 23 -15.17 -14.30 6.07
CA SER A 23 -14.58 -15.51 5.48
C SER A 23 -13.54 -15.13 4.44
N LEU A 24 -12.29 -15.52 4.68
CA LEU A 24 -11.18 -15.24 3.78
C LEU A 24 -11.00 -16.40 2.79
N THR A 25 -11.25 -16.15 1.51
CA THR A 25 -10.86 -17.07 0.43
C THR A 25 -9.58 -16.57 -0.19
N VAL A 26 -8.49 -17.32 -0.02
CA VAL A 26 -7.19 -17.00 -0.62
C VAL A 26 -6.97 -17.93 -1.81
N TRP A 27 -6.61 -17.34 -2.94
CA TRP A 27 -6.19 -18.05 -4.13
C TRP A 27 -4.98 -17.35 -4.73
N MET A 28 -4.16 -18.10 -5.47
CA MET A 28 -3.02 -17.57 -6.21
C MET A 28 -3.19 -17.90 -7.68
N ASP A 29 -2.96 -16.91 -8.51
CA ASP A 29 -2.90 -17.08 -9.96
C ASP A 29 -1.71 -17.97 -10.36
N GLU A 30 -1.89 -18.85 -11.35
CA GLU A 30 -0.82 -19.76 -11.81
C GLU A 30 0.38 -19.01 -12.37
N GLN A 31 0.14 -17.89 -13.04
CA GLN A 31 1.20 -17.04 -13.58
C GLN A 31 2.00 -16.40 -12.44
N ALA A 32 1.33 -15.97 -11.36
CA ALA A 32 1.99 -15.46 -10.16
C ALA A 32 2.85 -16.53 -9.46
N ILE A 33 2.40 -17.79 -9.45
CA ILE A 33 3.20 -18.91 -8.93
C ILE A 33 4.47 -19.09 -9.76
N GLN A 34 4.36 -19.10 -11.09
CA GLN A 34 5.50 -19.26 -11.99
C GLN A 34 6.51 -18.10 -11.91
N GLN A 35 6.01 -16.88 -11.67
CA GLN A 35 6.81 -15.66 -11.58
C GLN A 35 7.27 -15.33 -10.16
N TRP A 36 7.05 -16.22 -9.18
CA TRP A 36 7.42 -15.97 -7.79
C TRP A 36 8.93 -15.74 -7.60
N HIS A 37 9.73 -16.51 -8.34
CA HIS A 37 11.19 -16.40 -8.36
C HIS A 37 11.66 -15.55 -9.53
N CYS A 38 12.75 -14.82 -9.31
CA CYS A 38 13.37 -14.01 -10.36
C CYS A 38 14.10 -14.95 -11.33
N GLN A 39 13.67 -14.98 -12.59
CA GLN A 39 14.26 -15.86 -13.61
C GLN A 39 15.42 -15.20 -14.35
N THR A 40 15.50 -13.88 -14.33
CA THR A 40 16.51 -13.09 -15.05
C THR A 40 17.56 -12.52 -14.11
N HIS A 41 18.83 -12.67 -14.48
CA HIS A 41 19.92 -11.95 -13.83
C HIS A 41 19.99 -10.51 -14.39
N HIS A 42 20.31 -9.56 -13.53
CA HIS A 42 20.28 -8.12 -13.80
C HIS A 42 21.53 -7.62 -14.54
N GLY A 43 22.38 -8.53 -15.04
CA GLY A 43 23.53 -8.25 -15.90
C GLY A 43 24.72 -7.57 -15.20
N ARG A 44 24.64 -7.28 -13.90
CA ARG A 44 25.70 -6.61 -13.12
C ARG A 44 26.44 -7.58 -12.23
N ARG A 45 27.71 -7.29 -11.92
CA ARG A 45 28.54 -8.12 -11.02
C ARG A 45 27.92 -8.17 -9.62
N GLY A 46 27.61 -9.37 -9.14
CA GLY A 46 27.00 -9.60 -7.82
C GLY A 46 25.94 -10.70 -7.85
N ARG A 47 25.41 -11.04 -6.66
CA ARG A 47 24.33 -12.02 -6.51
C ARG A 47 23.03 -11.44 -7.04
N GLY A 48 22.38 -12.16 -7.97
CA GLY A 48 21.05 -11.81 -8.48
C GLY A 48 19.97 -11.84 -7.40
N PHE A 49 18.84 -11.20 -7.69
CA PHE A 49 17.65 -11.36 -6.86
C PHE A 49 17.12 -12.79 -7.02
N HIS A 50 16.72 -13.40 -5.90
CA HIS A 50 16.11 -14.73 -5.90
C HIS A 50 14.59 -14.68 -6.05
N TYR A 51 13.98 -13.63 -5.50
CA TYR A 51 12.54 -13.38 -5.55
C TYR A 51 12.24 -12.24 -6.51
N SER A 52 11.11 -12.34 -7.21
CA SER A 52 10.66 -11.30 -8.12
C SER A 52 10.11 -10.09 -7.38
N ASP A 53 9.98 -8.97 -8.10
CA ASP A 53 9.37 -7.75 -7.58
C ASP A 53 7.92 -8.00 -7.14
N SER A 54 7.16 -8.79 -7.91
CA SER A 54 5.79 -9.19 -7.60
C SER A 54 5.69 -9.97 -6.27
N ALA A 55 6.64 -10.86 -5.99
CA ALA A 55 6.67 -11.61 -4.73
C ALA A 55 6.91 -10.69 -3.53
N ILE A 56 7.86 -9.75 -3.65
CA ILE A 56 8.13 -8.76 -2.61
C ILE A 56 6.94 -7.83 -2.42
N GLU A 57 6.35 -7.33 -3.50
CA GLU A 57 5.18 -6.45 -3.47
C GLU A 57 4.00 -7.12 -2.77
N THR A 58 3.71 -8.38 -3.13
CA THR A 58 2.67 -9.20 -2.49
C THR A 58 2.92 -9.33 -0.98
N ALA A 59 4.16 -9.61 -0.57
CA ALA A 59 4.50 -9.70 0.84
C ALA A 59 4.29 -8.36 1.57
N LEU A 60 4.67 -7.24 0.97
CA LEU A 60 4.48 -5.91 1.55
C LEU A 60 3.00 -5.51 1.65
N MET A 61 2.17 -5.90 0.67
CA MET A 61 0.72 -5.71 0.73
C MET A 61 0.11 -6.48 1.90
N LEU A 62 0.42 -7.77 2.03
CA LEU A 62 -0.06 -8.59 3.15
C LEU A 62 0.40 -8.02 4.49
N LYS A 63 1.64 -7.53 4.55
CA LYS A 63 2.17 -6.84 5.73
C LYS A 63 1.33 -5.62 6.11
N ALA A 64 0.95 -4.80 5.13
CA ALA A 64 0.19 -3.58 5.34
C ALA A 64 -1.26 -3.88 5.77
N VAL A 65 -1.93 -4.80 5.06
CA VAL A 65 -3.33 -5.19 5.31
C VAL A 65 -3.49 -5.83 6.69
N PHE A 66 -2.63 -6.80 7.02
CA PHE A 66 -2.72 -7.54 8.29
C PHE A 66 -1.88 -6.92 9.41
N LYS A 67 -1.20 -5.79 9.15
CA LYS A 67 -0.33 -5.07 10.11
C LYS A 67 0.73 -5.97 10.76
N LEU A 68 1.28 -6.92 9.99
CA LEU A 68 2.22 -7.91 10.52
C LEU A 68 3.66 -7.36 10.65
N PRO A 69 4.41 -7.74 11.70
CA PRO A 69 5.86 -7.57 11.71
C PRO A 69 6.52 -8.55 10.71
N LEU A 70 7.72 -8.21 10.22
CA LEU A 70 8.34 -8.94 9.08
C LEU A 70 8.55 -10.44 9.33
N ARG A 71 8.89 -10.85 10.56
CA ARG A 71 9.04 -12.28 10.89
C ARG A 71 7.71 -13.02 10.92
N ALA A 72 6.67 -12.37 11.44
CA ALA A 72 5.32 -12.96 11.42
C ALA A 72 4.78 -13.03 9.99
N LEU A 73 5.09 -12.04 9.16
CA LEU A 73 4.74 -12.03 7.74
C LEU A 73 5.34 -13.23 7.00
N GLU A 74 6.63 -13.52 7.20
CA GLU A 74 7.28 -14.69 6.61
C GLU A 74 6.56 -15.99 7.00
N GLY A 75 6.28 -16.17 8.30
CA GLY A 75 5.53 -17.32 8.80
C GLY A 75 4.10 -17.40 8.24
N PHE A 76 3.43 -16.26 8.12
CA PHE A 76 2.08 -16.15 7.59
C PHE A 76 2.02 -16.55 6.11
N ILE A 77 2.93 -16.05 5.28
CA ILE A 77 2.99 -16.40 3.84
C ILE A 77 3.29 -17.89 3.67
N ASN A 78 4.25 -18.44 4.43
CA ASN A 78 4.55 -19.87 4.40
C ASN A 78 3.33 -20.72 4.82
N SER A 79 2.56 -20.26 5.81
CA SER A 79 1.31 -20.93 6.22
C SER A 79 0.26 -20.92 5.11
N LEU A 80 0.10 -19.81 4.40
CA LEU A 80 -0.81 -19.71 3.25
C LEU A 80 -0.40 -20.68 2.13
N PHE A 81 0.88 -20.73 1.75
CA PHE A 81 1.36 -21.67 0.73
C PHE A 81 1.09 -23.13 1.12
N LYS A 82 1.30 -23.48 2.39
CA LYS A 82 0.99 -24.82 2.90
C LYS A 82 -0.51 -25.13 2.81
N LEU A 83 -1.38 -24.20 3.17
CA LEU A 83 -2.83 -24.36 3.08
C LEU A 83 -3.31 -24.52 1.62
N MET A 84 -2.70 -23.78 0.69
CA MET A 84 -2.99 -23.86 -0.74
C MET A 84 -2.30 -25.02 -1.44
N LYS A 85 -1.44 -25.79 -0.74
CA LYS A 85 -0.62 -26.87 -1.29
C LYS A 85 0.28 -26.42 -2.46
N VAL A 86 0.78 -25.19 -2.38
CA VAL A 86 1.70 -24.60 -3.36
C VAL A 86 3.14 -24.82 -2.89
N LEU A 87 3.99 -25.36 -3.76
CA LEU A 87 5.41 -25.63 -3.48
C LEU A 87 6.28 -24.36 -3.61
N LEU A 88 5.90 -23.29 -2.91
CA LEU A 88 6.64 -22.04 -2.84
C LEU A 88 7.12 -21.75 -1.41
N GLN A 89 8.10 -20.86 -1.30
CA GLN A 89 8.60 -20.34 -0.02
C GLN A 89 8.50 -18.83 0.02
N SER A 90 8.19 -18.29 1.20
CA SER A 90 8.23 -16.85 1.43
C SER A 90 9.66 -16.32 1.29
N PRO A 91 9.85 -15.11 0.72
CA PRO A 91 11.06 -14.35 0.98
C PRO A 91 11.27 -14.19 2.48
N ASP A 92 12.52 -14.33 2.93
CA ASP A 92 12.84 -14.16 4.34
C ASP A 92 12.67 -12.69 4.79
N TYR A 93 12.47 -12.46 6.08
CA TYR A 93 12.24 -11.13 6.64
C TYR A 93 13.36 -10.12 6.32
N SER A 94 14.60 -10.58 6.14
CA SER A 94 15.73 -9.74 5.77
C SER A 94 15.71 -9.36 4.29
N CYS A 95 15.32 -10.30 3.42
CA CYS A 95 15.10 -10.10 2.00
C CYS A 95 14.00 -9.06 1.80
N ILE A 96 12.83 -9.24 2.43
CA ILE A 96 11.70 -8.31 2.37
C ILE A 96 12.13 -6.92 2.82
N SER A 97 12.80 -6.82 3.98
CA SER A 97 13.27 -5.54 4.52
C SER A 97 14.20 -4.78 3.55
N LYS A 98 15.21 -5.48 3.00
CA LYS A 98 16.18 -4.88 2.08
C LYS A 98 15.52 -4.47 0.77
N ARG A 99 14.64 -5.34 0.23
CA ARG A 99 13.95 -5.13 -1.04
C ARG A 99 12.85 -4.08 -0.96
N ALA A 100 12.25 -3.86 0.21
CA ALA A 100 11.25 -2.81 0.41
C ALA A 100 11.78 -1.40 0.09
N LYS A 101 13.10 -1.18 0.19
CA LYS A 101 13.73 0.09 -0.17
C LYS A 101 13.78 0.34 -1.68
N THR A 102 13.83 -0.73 -2.48
CA THR A 102 14.18 -0.64 -3.92
C THR A 102 13.06 -1.12 -4.84
N VAL A 103 12.11 -1.89 -4.33
CA VAL A 103 10.99 -2.38 -5.14
C VAL A 103 10.08 -1.21 -5.50
N GLU A 104 9.79 -1.07 -6.79
CA GLU A 104 8.78 -0.11 -7.25
C GLU A 104 7.39 -0.75 -7.09
N ILE A 105 6.60 -0.23 -6.16
CA ILE A 105 5.23 -0.69 -5.93
C ILE A 105 4.33 -0.03 -6.97
N LYS A 106 3.65 -0.86 -7.78
CA LYS A 106 2.76 -0.36 -8.83
C LYS A 106 1.37 -0.14 -8.24
N TYR A 107 1.20 0.96 -7.51
CA TYR A 107 -0.09 1.32 -6.88
C TYR A 107 -1.14 1.87 -7.86
N ARG A 108 -0.87 1.93 -9.17
CA ARG A 108 -1.78 2.61 -10.10
C ARG A 108 -3.09 1.85 -10.25
N ILE A 109 -4.15 2.41 -9.66
CA ILE A 109 -5.53 2.04 -9.97
C ILE A 109 -5.76 2.33 -11.46
N PRO A 110 -6.36 1.39 -12.23
CA PRO A 110 -6.73 1.63 -13.62
C PRO A 110 -7.50 2.97 -13.77
N SER A 111 -7.25 3.71 -14.84
CA SER A 111 -7.97 4.96 -15.07
C SER A 111 -9.43 4.71 -15.38
N HIS A 112 -10.33 5.27 -14.57
CA HIS A 112 -11.77 5.19 -14.78
C HIS A 112 -12.30 6.34 -15.66
N GLY A 113 -11.43 6.96 -16.48
CA GLY A 113 -11.77 8.11 -17.33
C GLY A 113 -11.31 9.46 -16.74
N PRO A 114 -11.94 10.58 -17.16
CA PRO A 114 -11.60 11.93 -16.67
C PRO A 114 -11.91 12.08 -15.18
N VAL A 115 -11.15 12.93 -14.48
CA VAL A 115 -11.40 13.26 -13.08
C VAL A 115 -12.14 14.58 -13.05
N ALA A 116 -13.44 14.55 -12.78
CA ALA A 116 -14.25 15.77 -12.73
C ALA A 116 -13.79 16.69 -11.60
N HIS A 117 -13.60 16.13 -10.40
CA HIS A 117 -13.20 16.90 -9.22
C HIS A 117 -12.14 16.16 -8.42
N LEU A 118 -10.95 16.77 -8.32
CA LEU A 118 -9.84 16.28 -7.52
C LEU A 118 -9.76 17.07 -6.22
N VAL A 119 -9.79 16.37 -5.10
CA VAL A 119 -9.62 16.94 -3.76
C VAL A 119 -8.24 16.58 -3.23
N ILE A 120 -7.51 17.56 -2.73
CA ILE A 120 -6.16 17.38 -2.18
C ILE A 120 -6.18 17.79 -0.72
N ASP A 121 -5.59 16.95 0.11
CA ASP A 121 -5.39 17.19 1.54
C ASP A 121 -4.04 16.62 1.98
N ALA A 122 -3.43 17.23 2.98
CA ALA A 122 -2.13 16.84 3.50
C ALA A 122 -2.21 16.43 4.97
N THR A 123 -1.66 15.26 5.30
CA THR A 123 -1.53 14.81 6.69
C THR A 123 -0.08 14.85 7.16
N GLY A 124 0.13 15.27 8.41
CA GLY A 124 1.42 15.21 9.07
C GLY A 124 1.84 13.76 9.36
N LEU A 125 3.02 13.37 8.89
CA LEU A 125 3.69 12.12 9.21
C LEU A 125 4.87 12.37 10.13
N LYS A 126 4.84 11.74 11.31
CA LYS A 126 5.97 11.75 12.23
C LYS A 126 6.98 10.70 11.83
N VAL A 127 8.10 11.13 11.28
CA VAL A 127 9.23 10.25 10.98
C VAL A 127 10.08 10.11 12.24
N TYR A 128 10.02 8.93 12.83
CA TYR A 128 10.90 8.59 13.96
C TYR A 128 12.33 8.50 13.45
N GLY A 129 13.19 9.35 14.03
CA GLY A 129 14.62 9.33 13.78
C GLY A 129 15.29 8.14 14.47
N GLU A 130 16.53 8.32 14.88
CA GLU A 130 17.35 7.23 15.42
C GLU A 130 16.78 6.66 16.73
N GLY A 131 16.90 5.34 16.88
CA GLY A 131 16.46 4.66 18.10
C GLY A 131 17.27 5.09 19.31
N GLU A 132 16.67 4.98 20.49
CA GLU A 132 17.26 5.43 21.77
C GLU A 132 18.63 4.82 22.05
N TRP A 133 18.82 3.55 21.67
CA TRP A 133 20.11 2.87 21.77
C TRP A 133 21.21 3.56 20.95
N LYS A 134 20.92 3.93 19.68
CA LYS A 134 21.89 4.61 18.82
C LYS A 134 22.23 5.97 19.39
N ILE A 135 21.22 6.73 19.81
CA ILE A 135 21.41 8.06 20.42
C ILE A 135 22.31 7.97 21.66
N ARG A 136 22.08 6.99 22.52
CA ARG A 136 22.87 6.80 23.74
C ARG A 136 24.32 6.36 23.47
N LYS A 137 24.56 5.57 22.42
CA LYS A 137 25.88 5.00 22.12
C LYS A 137 26.74 5.85 21.19
N HIS A 138 26.12 6.53 20.23
CA HIS A 138 26.82 7.22 19.15
C HIS A 138 26.44 8.71 19.04
N GLY A 139 25.64 9.24 19.98
CA GLY A 139 25.12 10.59 19.89
C GLY A 139 23.98 10.70 18.87
N LYS A 140 23.41 11.90 18.77
CA LYS A 140 22.25 12.18 17.92
C LYS A 140 22.70 12.76 16.58
N GLU A 141 22.58 12.00 15.50
CA GLU A 141 22.84 12.52 14.15
C GLU A 141 21.54 12.94 13.43
N LYS A 142 20.46 12.16 13.60
CA LYS A 142 19.16 12.46 12.99
C LYS A 142 18.03 12.50 14.02
N GLY A 143 17.42 13.68 14.14
CA GLY A 143 16.26 13.91 15.00
C GLY A 143 14.96 13.33 14.44
N ARG A 144 13.90 13.35 15.27
CA ARG A 144 12.53 13.15 14.80
C ARG A 144 12.17 14.32 13.89
N VAL A 145 11.59 14.05 12.74
CA VAL A 145 11.20 15.08 11.77
C VAL A 145 9.77 14.84 11.34
N TRP A 146 9.02 15.91 11.13
CA TRP A 146 7.73 15.81 10.47
C TRP A 146 7.91 15.87 8.94
N ARG A 147 7.02 15.19 8.26
CA ARG A 147 6.82 15.21 6.81
C ARG A 147 5.35 15.45 6.56
N LYS A 148 5.00 15.98 5.39
CA LYS A 148 3.60 16.01 4.95
C LYS A 148 3.40 14.93 3.90
N LEU A 149 2.34 14.17 4.03
CA LEU A 149 1.84 13.28 2.99
C LEU A 149 0.63 13.94 2.34
N HIS A 150 0.81 14.38 1.10
CA HIS A 150 -0.23 14.96 0.27
C HIS A 150 -0.94 13.84 -0.48
N LEU A 151 -2.26 13.79 -0.38
CA LEU A 151 -3.09 12.80 -1.07
C LEU A 151 -4.04 13.52 -2.01
N ALA A 152 -4.03 13.13 -3.28
CA ALA A 152 -4.98 13.58 -4.27
C ALA A 152 -6.04 12.51 -4.49
N VAL A 153 -7.30 12.83 -4.21
CA VAL A 153 -8.43 11.90 -4.21
C VAL A 153 -9.48 12.38 -5.20
N ASP A 154 -9.98 11.47 -6.03
CA ASP A 154 -11.14 11.73 -6.87
C ASP A 154 -12.40 11.79 -5.99
N ALA A 155 -13.08 12.93 -5.98
CA ALA A 155 -14.25 13.16 -5.13
C ALA A 155 -15.43 12.23 -5.44
N ALA A 156 -15.55 11.74 -6.68
CA ALA A 156 -16.67 10.88 -7.07
C ALA A 156 -16.42 9.41 -6.71
N THR A 157 -15.18 8.94 -6.89
CA THR A 157 -14.83 7.52 -6.69
C THR A 157 -14.16 7.24 -5.36
N HIS A 158 -13.71 8.27 -4.66
CA HIS A 158 -12.84 8.21 -3.49
C HIS A 158 -11.52 7.46 -3.73
N ALA A 159 -11.13 7.28 -4.99
CA ALA A 159 -9.87 6.66 -5.34
C ALA A 159 -8.71 7.64 -5.11
N ILE A 160 -7.63 7.16 -4.47
CA ILE A 160 -6.38 7.91 -4.39
C ILE A 160 -5.73 7.89 -5.78
N VAL A 161 -5.62 9.05 -6.41
CA VAL A 161 -5.13 9.20 -7.78
C VAL A 161 -3.63 9.50 -7.79
N ALA A 162 -3.16 10.27 -6.82
CA ALA A 162 -1.74 10.56 -6.61
C ALA A 162 -1.43 10.75 -5.12
N ALA A 163 -0.18 10.53 -4.74
CA ALA A 163 0.32 10.77 -3.40
C ALA A 163 1.76 11.26 -3.47
N GLU A 164 2.13 12.22 -2.63
CA GLU A 164 3.49 12.78 -2.59
C GLU A 164 3.89 13.08 -1.13
N VAL A 165 5.16 12.83 -0.78
CA VAL A 165 5.68 13.12 0.56
C VAL A 165 6.68 14.26 0.49
N SER A 166 6.38 15.36 1.16
CA SER A 166 7.22 16.56 1.21
C SER A 166 7.81 16.82 2.60
N LEU A 167 8.71 17.81 2.67
CA LEU A 167 9.10 18.41 3.95
C LEU A 167 7.91 19.13 4.58
N GLU A 168 7.95 19.28 5.90
CA GLU A 168 6.91 19.97 6.69
C GLU A 168 6.67 21.42 6.23
N THR A 169 7.72 22.10 5.77
CA THR A 169 7.69 23.50 5.35
C THR A 169 7.06 23.75 3.98
N VAL A 170 6.75 22.69 3.22
CA VAL A 170 6.23 22.81 1.86
C VAL A 170 4.70 22.93 1.92
N GLY A 171 4.16 23.92 1.21
CA GLY A 171 2.71 24.10 1.04
C GLY A 171 2.12 23.21 -0.05
N ASP A 172 0.82 22.94 0.02
CA ASP A 172 0.11 22.06 -0.91
C ASP A 172 0.13 22.59 -2.35
N ASN A 173 0.13 23.92 -2.51
CA ASN A 173 0.28 24.61 -3.78
C ASN A 173 1.62 24.32 -4.49
N GLU A 174 2.70 24.13 -3.74
CA GLU A 174 4.03 23.80 -4.29
C GLU A 174 4.12 22.33 -4.74
N VAL A 175 3.37 21.44 -4.09
CA VAL A 175 3.33 20.01 -4.41
C VAL A 175 2.35 19.70 -5.55
N LEU A 176 1.42 20.62 -5.82
CA LEU A 176 0.37 20.47 -6.83
C LEU A 176 0.88 20.02 -8.21
N PRO A 177 1.93 20.61 -8.82
CA PRO A 177 2.41 20.14 -10.12
C PRO A 177 2.91 18.69 -10.09
N THR A 178 3.55 18.28 -8.99
CA THR A 178 4.07 16.92 -8.80
C THR A 178 2.94 15.90 -8.68
N LEU A 179 1.80 16.28 -8.09
CA LEU A 179 0.60 15.45 -8.00
C LEU A 179 -0.14 15.36 -9.35
N LEU A 180 -0.24 16.46 -10.10
CA LEU A 180 -1.06 16.54 -11.31
C LEU A 180 -0.36 16.02 -12.57
N ASN A 181 0.92 16.33 -12.76
CA ASN A 181 1.66 16.01 -13.99
C ASN A 181 1.69 14.50 -14.32
N PRO A 182 1.84 13.58 -13.34
CA PRO A 182 1.84 12.15 -13.62
C PRO A 182 0.48 11.60 -14.07
N LEU A 183 -0.62 12.30 -13.75
CA LEU A 183 -1.98 11.80 -14.00
C LEU A 183 -2.29 11.76 -15.49
N ARG A 184 -1.79 12.73 -16.27
CA ARG A 184 -2.08 12.88 -17.73
C ARG A 184 -3.59 12.74 -18.05
N ARG A 185 -4.46 13.16 -17.12
CA ARG A 185 -5.92 13.14 -17.26
C ARG A 185 -6.43 14.57 -17.39
N LYS A 186 -7.55 14.74 -18.09
CA LYS A 186 -8.31 16.00 -18.03
C LYS A 186 -8.93 16.12 -16.63
N ILE A 187 -8.63 17.23 -15.96
CA ILE A 187 -9.14 17.56 -14.64
C ILE A 187 -9.99 18.82 -14.80
N GLU A 188 -11.25 18.78 -14.37
CA GLU A 188 -12.17 19.91 -14.55
C GLU A 188 -12.09 20.87 -13.36
N GLN A 189 -11.95 20.33 -12.15
CA GLN A 189 -11.86 21.10 -10.92
C GLN A 189 -10.84 20.49 -9.96
N VAL A 190 -10.08 21.35 -9.28
CA VAL A 190 -9.23 20.97 -8.15
C VAL A 190 -9.67 21.77 -6.92
N SER A 191 -9.77 21.11 -5.77
CA SER A 191 -9.95 21.74 -4.48
C SER A 191 -8.85 21.27 -3.54
N ALA A 192 -8.15 22.23 -2.95
CA ALA A 192 -7.17 22.00 -1.89
C ALA A 192 -7.48 22.98 -0.76
N ASP A 193 -7.03 22.70 0.45
CA ASP A 193 -7.03 23.70 1.49
C ASP A 193 -6.02 24.81 1.15
N GLY A 194 -6.37 26.03 1.56
CA GLY A 194 -5.45 27.16 1.51
C GLY A 194 -4.73 27.24 2.85
N ALA A 195 -3.41 27.09 2.83
CA ALA A 195 -2.57 27.50 3.95
C ALA A 195 -2.54 29.04 4.09
#